data_AF-A0A1X1NFK9-F1
#
_entry.id   AF-A0A1X1NFK9-F1
#
_cell.length_a   1.000
_cell.length_b   1.000
_cell.length_c   1.000
_cell.angle_alpha   90.00
_cell.angle_beta   90.00
_cell.angle_gamma   90.00
#
_symmetry.space_group_name_H-M   'P 1'
#
loop_
_entity.id
_entity.type
_entity.pdbx_description
1 polymer ?
#
loop_
_entity_poly.entity_id
_entity_poly.type
_entity_poly.pdbx_seq_one_letter_code
_entity_poly.pdbx_strand_id
1 'polypeptide(L)'
;MSNDAPVDPAEVPEFTGDPVVLDAKVKALSGAGVKISTAAGDVHTSFGGLRSFYKAPEAEQLFATTRPVQDKALEIASDLSVIAGALGTYANDIRPLVARLEQLRNDAQNFRAEIADDDK
;
A
#
# COMPACT_ATOMS: atom_id res chain seq x y z
N MET A 1 -0.61 -34.41 34.93
CA MET A 1 -1.08 -35.45 33.98
C MET A 1 -0.68 -34.94 32.60
N SER A 2 0.18 -35.70 31.91
CA SER A 2 1.05 -35.33 30.77
C SER A 2 0.63 -34.15 29.88
N ASN A 3 1.46 -33.11 29.88
CA ASN A 3 1.50 -32.06 28.87
C ASN A 3 2.66 -32.27 27.87
N ASP A 4 3.22 -33.49 27.81
CA ASP A 4 4.37 -33.86 26.98
C ASP A 4 4.01 -34.14 25.51
N ALA A 5 2.85 -33.65 25.05
CA ALA A 5 2.50 -33.76 23.64
C ALA A 5 3.43 -32.84 22.82
N PRO A 6 4.08 -33.35 21.76
CA PRO A 6 4.88 -32.52 20.87
C PRO A 6 4.10 -31.32 20.32
N VAL A 7 4.76 -30.17 20.17
CA VAL A 7 4.18 -28.91 19.66
C VAL A 7 3.37 -29.16 18.38
N ASP A 8 2.10 -28.73 18.33
CA ASP A 8 1.25 -28.91 17.15
C ASP A 8 1.55 -27.83 16.08
N PRO A 9 2.04 -28.20 14.88
CA PRO A 9 2.28 -27.24 13.81
C PRO A 9 1.04 -26.47 13.35
N ALA A 10 -0.17 -27.03 13.56
CA ALA A 10 -1.42 -26.39 13.20
C ALA A 10 -1.79 -25.21 14.12
N GLU A 11 -1.21 -25.14 15.31
CA GLU A 11 -1.40 -24.00 16.23
C GLU A 11 -0.55 -22.79 15.85
N VAL A 12 0.46 -22.96 14.98
CA VAL A 12 1.25 -21.84 14.46
C VAL A 12 0.39 -21.02 13.49
N PRO A 13 0.17 -19.71 13.74
CA PRO A 13 -0.64 -18.87 12.85
C PRO A 13 -0.11 -18.84 11.43
N GLU A 14 -1.01 -18.90 10.45
CA GLU A 14 -0.70 -18.81 9.03
C GLU A 14 -1.05 -17.42 8.50
N PHE A 15 -0.12 -16.83 7.76
CA PHE A 15 -0.39 -15.57 7.08
C PHE A 15 -1.08 -15.85 5.74
N THR A 16 -2.34 -15.43 5.61
CA THR A 16 -3.16 -15.67 4.41
C THR A 16 -3.12 -14.54 3.37
N GLY A 17 -2.26 -13.54 3.57
CA GLY A 17 -2.12 -12.41 2.65
C GLY A 17 -1.06 -12.63 1.58
N ASP A 18 -0.98 -11.68 0.64
CA ASP A 18 0.03 -11.68 -0.43
C ASP A 18 0.82 -10.35 -0.43
N PRO A 19 2.07 -10.35 0.09
CA PRO A 19 2.90 -9.15 0.14
C PRO A 19 3.33 -8.66 -1.25
N VAL A 20 3.34 -9.51 -2.27
CA VAL A 20 3.68 -9.15 -3.65
C VAL A 20 2.53 -8.40 -4.30
N VAL A 21 1.30 -8.88 -4.13
CA VAL A 21 0.09 -8.17 -4.57
C VAL A 21 -0.02 -6.84 -3.84
N LEU A 22 0.23 -6.81 -2.53
CA LEU A 22 0.22 -5.57 -1.75
C LEU A 22 1.22 -4.54 -2.32
N ASP A 23 2.47 -4.91 -2.55
CA ASP A 23 3.48 -4.04 -3.17
C ASP A 23 3.03 -3.46 -4.51
N ALA A 24 2.43 -4.29 -5.36
CA ALA A 24 1.93 -3.85 -6.66
C ALA A 24 0.80 -2.81 -6.51
N LYS A 25 -0.11 -3.01 -5.55
CA LYS A 25 -1.19 -2.07 -5.25
C LYS A 25 -0.67 -0.76 -4.65
N VAL A 26 0.33 -0.83 -3.77
CA VAL A 26 1.01 0.35 -3.20
C VAL A 26 1.61 1.22 -4.30
N LYS A 27 2.37 0.62 -5.23
CA LYS A 27 2.94 1.34 -6.38
C LYS A 27 1.87 1.95 -7.27
N ALA A 28 0.79 1.21 -7.52
CA ALA A 28 -0.34 1.71 -8.32
C ALA A 28 -1.03 2.91 -7.66
N LEU A 29 -1.17 2.90 -6.33
CA LEU A 29 -1.79 3.99 -5.57
C LEU A 29 -0.97 5.28 -5.66
N SER A 30 0.35 5.20 -5.42
CA SER A 30 1.24 6.36 -5.59
C SER A 30 1.22 6.88 -7.02
N GLY A 31 1.26 5.98 -8.01
CA GLY A 31 1.20 6.36 -9.42
C GLY A 31 -0.10 7.04 -9.81
N ALA A 32 -1.24 6.62 -9.24
CA ALA A 32 -2.54 7.25 -9.46
C ALA A 32 -2.58 8.67 -8.90
N GLY A 33 -2.05 8.90 -7.69
CA GLY A 33 -1.97 10.24 -7.10
C GLY A 33 -1.19 11.22 -7.96
N VAL A 34 -0.03 10.81 -8.46
CA VAL A 34 0.77 11.62 -9.40
C VAL A 34 -0.05 11.96 -10.64
N LYS A 35 -0.65 10.97 -11.30
CA LYS A 35 -1.45 11.18 -12.52
C LYS A 35 -2.61 12.16 -12.30
N ILE A 36 -3.31 12.08 -11.17
CA ILE A 36 -4.40 12.98 -10.82
C ILE A 36 -3.90 14.42 -10.67
N SER A 37 -2.84 14.62 -9.89
CA SER A 37 -2.26 15.95 -9.68
C SER A 37 -1.74 16.58 -10.98
N THR A 38 -1.08 15.79 -11.83
CA THR A 38 -0.62 16.23 -13.16
C THR A 38 -1.80 16.65 -14.03
N ALA A 39 -2.82 15.80 -14.17
CA ALA A 39 -3.98 16.11 -15.01
C ALA A 39 -4.72 17.38 -14.56
N ALA A 40 -4.88 17.58 -13.24
CA ALA A 40 -5.49 18.79 -12.71
C ALA A 40 -4.63 20.04 -12.93
N GLY A 41 -3.31 19.92 -12.80
CA GLY A 41 -2.36 20.99 -13.13
C GLY A 41 -2.39 21.35 -14.62
N ASP A 42 -2.48 20.36 -15.50
CA ASP A 42 -2.59 20.54 -16.94
C ASP A 42 -3.90 21.25 -17.31
N VAL A 43 -5.02 20.90 -16.67
CA VAL A 43 -6.31 21.59 -16.84
C VAL A 43 -6.20 23.05 -16.40
N HIS A 44 -5.65 23.33 -15.21
CA HIS A 44 -5.48 24.71 -14.73
C HIS A 44 -4.60 25.53 -15.68
N THR A 45 -3.48 24.96 -16.12
CA THR A 45 -2.52 25.62 -17.02
C THR A 45 -3.12 25.86 -18.40
N SER A 46 -3.76 24.86 -18.99
CA SER A 46 -4.37 24.97 -20.33
C SER A 46 -5.49 26.00 -20.35
N PHE A 47 -6.34 26.00 -19.32
CA PHE A 47 -7.39 27.01 -19.18
C PHE A 47 -6.82 28.41 -18.97
N GLY A 48 -5.78 28.54 -18.13
CA GLY A 48 -5.05 29.80 -17.93
C GLY A 48 -4.36 30.33 -19.20
N GLY A 49 -3.99 29.46 -20.13
CA GLY A 49 -3.44 29.83 -21.45
C GLY A 49 -4.39 30.65 -22.32
N LEU A 50 -5.70 30.63 -22.03
CA LEU A 50 -6.70 31.41 -22.76
C LEU A 50 -6.74 32.90 -22.32
N ARG A 51 -5.99 33.27 -21.27
CA ARG A 51 -5.93 34.65 -20.73
C ARG A 51 -5.53 35.72 -21.75
N SER A 52 -4.76 35.36 -22.78
CA SER A 52 -4.36 36.30 -23.84
C SER A 52 -5.53 36.66 -24.78
N PHE A 53 -6.54 35.80 -24.89
CA PHE A 53 -7.62 35.92 -25.88
C PHE A 53 -8.95 36.42 -25.30
N TYR A 54 -9.06 36.53 -23.98
CA TYR A 54 -10.29 36.97 -23.31
C TYR A 54 -10.04 38.22 -22.46
N LYS A 55 -10.72 39.32 -22.83
CA LYS A 55 -10.63 40.62 -22.14
C LYS A 55 -12.01 41.03 -21.65
N ALA A 56 -12.21 40.88 -20.35
CA ALA A 56 -13.42 41.28 -19.66
C ALA A 56 -13.06 41.59 -18.19
N PRO A 57 -13.80 42.45 -17.49
CA PRO A 57 -13.53 42.76 -16.08
C PRO A 57 -13.54 41.52 -15.17
N GLU A 58 -14.32 40.48 -15.53
CA GLU A 58 -14.42 39.20 -14.83
C GLU A 58 -13.32 38.18 -15.17
N ALA A 59 -12.41 38.49 -16.10
CA ALA A 59 -11.46 37.52 -16.63
C ALA A 59 -10.62 36.84 -15.53
N GLU A 60 -10.12 37.61 -14.54
CA GLU A 60 -9.35 37.02 -13.44
C GLU A 60 -10.17 36.04 -12.60
N GLN A 61 -11.42 36.37 -12.31
CA GLN A 61 -12.33 35.49 -11.58
C GLN A 61 -12.60 34.21 -12.35
N LEU A 62 -12.83 34.30 -13.67
CA LEU A 62 -13.03 33.15 -14.54
C LEU A 62 -11.81 32.22 -14.51
N PHE A 63 -10.60 32.74 -14.74
CA PHE A 63 -9.38 31.92 -14.79
C PHE A 63 -8.95 31.36 -13.42
N ALA A 64 -9.45 31.91 -12.32
CA ALA A 64 -9.24 31.36 -10.99
C ALA A 64 -10.11 30.12 -10.69
N THR A 65 -11.16 29.85 -11.48
CA THR A 65 -12.14 28.77 -11.20
C THR A 65 -11.56 27.36 -11.18
N THR A 66 -10.44 27.14 -11.88
CA THR A 66 -9.78 25.82 -11.93
C THR A 66 -8.73 25.61 -10.83
N ARG A 67 -8.35 26.68 -10.09
CA ARG A 67 -7.37 26.60 -9.00
C ARG A 67 -7.81 25.65 -7.87
N PRO A 68 -9.07 25.69 -7.37
CA PRO A 68 -9.51 24.76 -6.34
C PRO A 68 -9.40 23.29 -6.76
N VAL A 69 -9.57 22.98 -8.05
CA VAL A 69 -9.42 21.61 -8.57
C VAL A 69 -7.95 21.17 -8.53
N GLN A 70 -7.03 22.05 -8.93
CA GLN A 70 -5.60 21.81 -8.82
C GLN A 70 -5.19 21.57 -7.36
N ASP A 71 -5.64 22.43 -6.45
CA ASP A 71 -5.31 22.33 -5.02
C ASP A 71 -5.83 21.00 -4.43
N LYS A 72 -7.07 20.60 -4.74
CA LYS A 72 -7.60 19.30 -4.28
C LYS A 72 -6.91 18.10 -4.89
N ALA A 73 -6.47 18.19 -6.14
CA ALA A 73 -5.70 17.12 -6.75
C ALA A 73 -4.32 16.95 -6.09
N LEU A 74 -3.70 18.05 -5.63
CA LEU A 74 -2.45 17.99 -4.84
C LEU A 74 -2.67 17.38 -3.46
N GLU A 75 -3.77 17.74 -2.78
CA GLU A 75 -4.15 17.12 -1.50
C GLU A 75 -4.35 15.60 -1.66
N ILE A 76 -5.12 15.18 -2.66
CA ILE A 76 -5.33 13.74 -2.96
C ILE A 76 -4.01 13.04 -3.26
N ALA A 77 -3.11 13.65 -4.04
CA ALA A 77 -1.82 13.06 -4.33
C ALA A 77 -0.97 12.89 -3.07
N SER A 78 -1.03 13.85 -2.15
CA SER A 78 -0.36 13.76 -0.84
C SER A 78 -0.93 12.62 0.00
N ASP A 79 -2.25 12.55 0.14
CA ASP A 79 -2.93 11.51 0.93
C ASP A 79 -2.63 10.10 0.39
N LEU A 80 -2.69 9.93 -0.94
CA LEU A 80 -2.36 8.66 -1.58
C LEU A 80 -0.88 8.28 -1.38
N SER A 81 0.02 9.26 -1.32
CA SER A 81 1.43 9.04 -1.00
C SER A 81 1.60 8.55 0.45
N VAL A 82 0.89 9.16 1.40
CA VAL A 82 0.89 8.75 2.82
C VAL A 82 0.37 7.33 2.97
N ILE A 83 -0.78 7.01 2.36
CA ILE A 83 -1.37 5.67 2.42
C ILE A 83 -0.43 4.63 1.79
N ALA A 84 0.13 4.93 0.62
CA ALA A 84 1.09 4.05 -0.03
C ALA A 84 2.34 3.82 0.82
N GLY A 85 2.85 4.86 1.48
CA GLY A 85 3.96 4.77 2.43
C GLY A 85 3.63 3.83 3.59
N ALA A 86 2.50 4.02 4.25
CA ALA A 86 2.08 3.18 5.38
C ALA A 86 1.90 1.70 4.99
N LEU A 87 1.26 1.44 3.84
CA LEU A 87 1.10 0.09 3.32
C LEU A 87 2.43 -0.55 2.89
N GLY A 88 3.35 0.24 2.35
CA GLY A 88 4.71 -0.21 2.01
C GLY A 88 5.53 -0.58 3.26
N THR A 89 5.44 0.23 4.32
CA THR A 89 6.02 -0.12 5.63
C THR A 89 5.45 -1.41 6.16
N TYR A 90 4.12 -1.54 6.19
CA TYR A 90 3.47 -2.78 6.62
C TYR A 90 3.94 -3.98 5.79
N ALA A 91 4.00 -3.88 4.46
CA ALA A 91 4.48 -4.95 3.58
C ALA A 91 5.92 -5.39 3.89
N ASN A 92 6.79 -4.44 4.23
CA ASN A 92 8.18 -4.74 4.62
C ASN A 92 8.25 -5.41 5.99
N ASP A 93 7.45 -4.95 6.95
CA ASP A 93 7.46 -5.46 8.32
C ASP A 93 6.89 -6.88 8.43
N ILE A 94 5.87 -7.22 7.64
CA ILE A 94 5.26 -8.55 7.70
C ILE A 94 6.14 -9.66 7.11
N ARG A 95 6.94 -9.37 6.08
CA ARG A 95 7.75 -10.39 5.38
C ARG A 95 8.62 -11.24 6.31
N PRO A 96 9.44 -10.66 7.20
CA PRO A 96 10.24 -11.46 8.13
C PRO A 96 9.36 -12.20 9.15
N LEU A 97 8.19 -11.66 9.53
CA LEU A 97 7.28 -12.34 10.45
C LEU A 97 6.65 -13.58 9.80
N VAL A 98 6.22 -13.47 8.54
CA VAL A 98 5.73 -14.60 7.76
C VAL A 98 6.80 -15.67 7.64
N ALA A 99 8.03 -15.31 7.28
CA ALA A 99 9.13 -16.25 7.18
C ALA A 99 9.41 -16.98 8.52
N ARG A 100 9.31 -16.28 9.65
CA ARG A 100 9.45 -16.88 10.99
C ARG A 100 8.32 -17.83 11.34
N LEU A 101 7.07 -17.50 10.97
CA LEU A 101 5.92 -18.38 11.19
C LEU A 101 6.05 -19.67 10.36
N GLU A 102 6.44 -19.55 9.10
CA GLU A 102 6.73 -20.71 8.23
C GLU A 102 7.86 -21.57 8.79
N GLN A 103 8.94 -20.94 9.26
CA GLN A 103 10.03 -21.66 9.90
C GLN A 103 9.56 -22.38 11.17
N LEU A 104 8.82 -21.70 12.05
CA LEU A 104 8.31 -22.29 13.30
C LEU A 104 7.40 -23.48 13.02
N ARG A 105 6.58 -23.41 11.97
CA ARG A 105 5.72 -24.52 11.53
C ARG A 105 6.54 -25.71 11.05
N ASN A 106 7.57 -25.47 10.24
CA ASN A 106 8.48 -26.53 9.77
C ASN A 106 9.25 -27.17 10.93
N ASP A 107 9.75 -26.37 11.87
CA ASP A 107 10.47 -26.85 13.05
C ASP A 107 9.55 -27.72 13.92
N ALA A 108 8.30 -27.32 14.14
CA ALA A 108 7.31 -28.14 14.85
C ALA A 108 7.00 -29.46 14.12
N GLN A 109 6.90 -29.44 12.79
CA GLN A 109 6.70 -30.67 11.99
C GLN A 109 7.88 -31.63 12.13
N ASN A 110 9.10 -31.11 12.02
CA ASN A 110 10.33 -31.90 12.15
C ASN A 110 10.46 -32.49 13.55
N PHE A 111 10.20 -31.70 14.60
CA PHE A 111 10.24 -32.18 15.98
C PHE A 111 9.27 -33.35 16.24
N ARG A 112 8.06 -33.28 15.67
CA ARG A 112 7.10 -34.38 15.74
C ARG A 112 7.55 -35.63 14.99
N ALA A 113 8.19 -35.44 13.83
CA ALA A 113 8.72 -36.54 13.05
C ALA A 113 9.88 -37.24 13.77
N GLU A 114 10.79 -36.49 14.40
CA GLU A 114 11.90 -37.03 15.20
C GLU A 114 11.39 -37.88 16.36
N ILE A 115 10.44 -37.38 17.16
CA ILE A 115 9.86 -38.13 18.28
C ILE A 115 9.18 -39.42 17.80
N ALA A 116 8.45 -39.36 16.69
CA ALA A 116 7.76 -40.53 16.15
C ALA A 116 8.71 -41.61 15.60
N ASP A 117 9.94 -41.25 15.23
CA ASP A 117 10.98 -42.18 14.77
C ASP A 117 11.81 -42.74 15.94
N ASP A 118 11.98 -41.97 17.03
CA ASP A 118 12.64 -42.41 18.28
C ASP A 118 11.78 -43.40 19.10
N ASP A 119 10.45 -43.37 18.95
CA ASP A 119 9.50 -44.29 19.61
C ASP A 119 9.37 -45.68 18.91
N LYS A 120 10.18 -45.96 17.86
CA LYS A 120 10.21 -47.24 17.12
C LYS A 120 11.40 -48.11 17.46
#